data_AF-A0A7S2MTD9-F1
#
_entry.id   AF-A0A7S2MTD9-F1
#
_cell.length_a   1.000
_cell.length_b   1.000
_cell.length_c   1.000
_cell.angle_alpha   90.00
_cell.angle_beta   90.00
_cell.angle_gamma   90.00
#
_symmetry.space_group_name_H-M   'P 1'
#
loop_
_entity.id
_entity.type
_entity.pdbx_description
1 polymer ?
#
loop_
_entity_poly.entity_id
_entity_poly.type
_entity_poly.pdbx_seq_one_letter_code
_entity_poly.pdbx_strand_id
1 'polypeptide(L)'
;DECNHLADYNVAKHILDVHRCEETAVTVPFTKEQMQRYIRFAQTLNPKIMEESQRVLVDCYRKLRQRDMMGRSRAAYRITVRQLESMIRLSEALARLHCDDHIQPSYVREAFRLLRKSIIHVETEDVTFEDDDDGGHDSGA
;
A
#
# COMPACT_ATOMS: atom_id res chain seq x y z
N ASP A 1 -2.90 9.38 -13.77
CA ASP A 1 -1.54 9.32 -14.31
C ASP A 1 -1.07 10.76 -14.48
N GLU A 2 0.04 11.12 -13.85
CA GLU A 2 0.63 12.45 -14.02
C GLU A 2 1.57 12.40 -15.22
N CYS A 3 1.41 13.30 -16.20
CA CYS A 3 2.29 13.37 -17.37
C CYS A 3 3.71 13.76 -16.95
N ASN A 4 4.62 12.78 -16.86
CA ASN A 4 6.03 12.99 -16.55
C ASN A 4 6.88 12.65 -17.78
N HIS A 5 7.38 13.69 -18.45
CA HIS A 5 8.15 13.59 -19.69
C HIS A 5 9.35 12.61 -19.61
N LEU A 6 10.00 12.49 -18.45
CA LEU A 6 11.12 11.55 -18.28
C LEU A 6 10.65 10.10 -18.20
N ALA A 7 9.53 9.85 -17.50
CA ALA A 7 8.94 8.53 -17.41
C ALA A 7 8.44 8.07 -18.79
N ASP A 8 7.74 8.95 -19.49
CA ASP A 8 7.22 8.70 -20.84
C ASP A 8 8.35 8.40 -21.83
N TYR A 9 9.45 9.16 -21.78
CA TYR A 9 10.63 8.92 -22.60
C TYR A 9 11.25 7.54 -22.33
N ASN A 10 11.40 7.15 -21.05
CA ASN A 10 11.97 5.85 -20.69
C ASN A 10 11.08 4.68 -21.14
N VAL A 11 9.76 4.83 -21.02
CA VAL A 11 8.78 3.85 -21.51
C VAL A 11 8.89 3.71 -23.02
N ALA A 12 8.87 4.82 -23.75
CA ALA A 12 8.99 4.83 -25.21
C ALA A 12 10.31 4.19 -25.67
N LYS A 13 11.43 4.52 -25.03
CA LYS A 13 12.74 3.91 -25.32
C LYS A 13 12.70 2.39 -25.13
N HIS A 14 12.20 1.91 -24.00
CA HIS A 14 12.11 0.48 -23.73
C HIS A 14 11.26 -0.27 -24.77
N ILE A 15 10.13 0.31 -25.19
CA ILE A 15 9.26 -0.28 -26.22
C ILE A 15 9.97 -0.39 -27.58
N LEU A 16 10.74 0.64 -27.96
CA LEU A 16 11.52 0.65 -29.19
C LEU A 16 12.66 -0.38 -29.15
N ASP A 17 13.36 -0.50 -28.02
CA ASP A 17 14.44 -1.47 -27.83
C ASP A 17 13.91 -2.91 -27.98
N VAL A 18 12.75 -3.22 -27.37
CA VAL A 18 12.08 -4.52 -27.51
C VAL A 18 11.68 -4.82 -28.97
N HIS A 19 11.14 -3.83 -29.69
CA HIS A 19 10.73 -4.01 -31.10
C HIS A 19 11.90 -4.17 -32.07
N ARG A 20 13.09 -3.66 -31.73
CA ARG A 20 14.29 -3.82 -32.56
C ARG A 20 14.90 -5.23 -32.47
N CYS A 21 14.31 -6.15 -31.70
CA CYS A 21 14.86 -7.48 -31.39
C CYS A 21 16.30 -7.42 -30.87
N GLU A 22 16.72 -6.27 -30.36
CA GLU A 22 17.81 -6.21 -29.38
C GLU A 22 17.18 -6.83 -28.15
N GLU A 23 17.36 -8.15 -27.99
CA GLU A 23 17.00 -8.86 -26.78
C GLU A 23 17.62 -8.03 -25.66
N THR A 24 16.79 -7.24 -24.96
CA THR A 24 17.27 -6.36 -23.93
C THR A 24 17.76 -7.31 -22.86
N ALA A 25 19.07 -7.56 -22.88
CA ALA A 25 19.77 -8.34 -21.90
C ALA A 25 19.77 -7.52 -20.61
N VAL A 26 18.58 -7.29 -20.06
CA VAL A 26 18.39 -6.97 -18.67
C VAL A 26 19.04 -8.15 -17.97
N THR A 27 20.22 -7.90 -17.43
CA THR A 27 20.99 -8.88 -16.68
C THR A 27 20.24 -9.20 -15.41
N VAL A 28 19.29 -10.12 -15.52
CA VAL A 28 18.53 -10.60 -14.36
C VAL A 28 19.45 -11.46 -13.51
N PRO A 29 19.55 -11.21 -12.20
CA PRO A 29 20.45 -11.96 -11.33
C PRO A 29 20.01 -13.42 -11.13
N PHE A 30 18.75 -13.73 -11.42
CA PHE A 30 18.16 -15.06 -11.22
C PHE A 30 17.34 -15.47 -12.44
N THR A 31 17.45 -16.74 -12.83
CA THR A 31 16.57 -17.32 -13.86
C THR A 31 15.17 -17.55 -13.30
N LYS A 32 14.20 -17.73 -14.20
CA LYS A 32 12.81 -18.03 -13.84
C LYS A 32 12.69 -19.31 -13.02
N GLU A 33 13.45 -20.34 -13.38
CA GLU A 33 13.47 -21.64 -12.70
C GLU A 33 14.03 -21.52 -11.28
N GLN A 34 15.08 -20.71 -11.10
CA GLN A 34 15.65 -20.43 -9.78
C GLN A 34 14.63 -19.71 -8.88
N MET A 35 13.96 -18.68 -9.39
CA MET A 35 12.93 -17.96 -8.63
C MET A 35 11.74 -18.86 -8.27
N GLN A 36 11.24 -19.67 -9.21
CA GLN A 36 10.15 -20.60 -8.94
C GLN A 36 10.53 -21.63 -7.86
N ARG A 37 11.76 -22.16 -7.89
CA ARG A 37 12.24 -23.08 -6.87
C ARG A 37 12.33 -22.41 -5.50
N TYR A 38 12.82 -21.17 -5.45
CA TYR A 38 12.89 -20.38 -4.22
C TYR A 38 11.50 -20.13 -3.62
N ILE A 39 10.54 -19.68 -4.42
CA ILE A 39 9.18 -19.41 -3.96
C ILE A 39 8.51 -20.68 -3.40
N ARG A 40 8.67 -21.83 -4.07
CA ARG A 40 8.14 -23.10 -3.57
C ARG A 40 8.73 -23.48 -2.22
N PHE A 41 10.03 -23.27 -2.04
CA PHE A 41 10.69 -23.50 -0.75
C PHE A 41 10.17 -22.54 0.32
N ALA A 42 10.14 -21.23 0.05
CA ALA A 42 9.65 -20.23 1.00
C ALA A 42 8.19 -20.48 1.44
N GLN A 43 7.35 -21.03 0.56
CA GLN A 43 5.96 -21.36 0.85
C GLN A 43 5.77 -22.50 1.86
N THR A 44 6.76 -23.39 2.04
CA THR A 44 6.65 -24.48 3.03
C THR A 44 6.90 -24.01 4.47
N LEU A 45 7.46 -22.82 4.65
CA LEU A 45 7.76 -22.24 5.96
C LEU A 45 6.49 -21.67 6.61
N ASN A 46 6.38 -21.87 7.92
CA ASN A 46 5.26 -21.37 8.72
C ASN A 46 5.77 -20.52 9.90
N PRO A 47 6.19 -19.26 9.65
CA PRO A 47 6.80 -18.41 10.65
C PRO A 47 5.89 -18.16 11.85
N LYS A 48 6.46 -18.02 13.04
CA LYS A 48 5.71 -17.74 14.28
C LYS A 48 5.86 -16.29 14.72
N ILE A 49 4.76 -15.73 15.22
CA ILE A 49 4.75 -14.37 15.80
C ILE A 49 5.49 -14.41 17.15
N MET A 50 6.53 -13.60 17.28
CA MET A 50 7.20 -13.37 18.58
C MET A 50 6.47 -12.30 19.39
N GLU A 51 6.66 -12.31 20.71
CA GLU A 51 6.01 -11.36 21.63
C GLU A 51 6.36 -9.89 21.28
N GLU A 52 7.60 -9.62 20.90
CA GLU A 52 8.04 -8.29 20.47
C GLU A 52 7.25 -7.81 19.23
N SER A 53 7.08 -8.68 18.25
CA SER A 53 6.33 -8.39 17.02
C SER A 53 4.85 -8.21 17.29
N GLN A 54 4.29 -8.96 18.25
CA GLN A 54 2.92 -8.77 18.70
C GLN A 54 2.70 -7.37 19.29
N ARG A 55 3.63 -6.88 20.12
CA ARG A 55 3.55 -5.51 20.67
C ARG A 55 3.55 -4.46 19.55
N VAL A 56 4.41 -4.64 18.54
CA VAL A 56 4.49 -3.72 17.39
C VAL A 56 3.24 -3.80 16.51
N LEU A 57 2.66 -4.98 16.29
CA LEU A 57 1.42 -5.16 15.54
C LEU A 57 0.27 -4.36 16.16
N VAL A 58 0.11 -4.45 17.50
CA VAL A 58 -0.92 -3.72 18.24
C VAL A 58 -0.73 -2.21 18.13
N ASP A 59 0.51 -1.74 18.29
CA ASP A 59 0.83 -0.31 18.18
C ASP A 59 0.57 0.23 16.75
N CYS A 60 1.02 -0.50 15.71
CA CYS A 60 0.77 -0.16 14.32
C CYS A 60 -0.74 -0.12 13.99
N TYR A 61 -1.52 -1.09 14.49
CA TYR A 61 -2.96 -1.10 14.29
C TYR A 61 -3.67 0.06 14.99
N ARG A 62 -3.26 0.39 16.22
CA ARG A 62 -3.78 1.57 16.95
C ARG A 62 -3.52 2.85 16.15
N LYS A 63 -2.31 3.02 15.61
CA LYS A 63 -1.93 4.16 14.76
C LYS A 63 -2.78 4.26 13.48
N LEU A 64 -3.04 3.13 12.80
CA LEU A 64 -3.94 3.11 11.63
C LEU A 64 -5.34 3.62 11.99
N ARG A 65 -5.88 3.12 13.09
CA ARG A 65 -7.24 3.46 13.53
C ARG A 65 -7.37 4.91 13.98
N GLN A 66 -6.36 5.44 14.68
CA GLN A 66 -6.33 6.85 15.07
C GLN A 66 -6.33 7.77 13.85
N ARG A 67 -5.53 7.46 12.82
CA ARG A 67 -5.48 8.24 11.58
C ARG A 67 -6.82 8.22 10.83
N ASP A 68 -7.49 7.07 10.81
CA ASP A 68 -8.83 6.91 10.20
C ASP A 68 -9.89 7.79 10.89
N MET A 69 -9.79 7.97 12.22
CA MET A 69 -10.70 8.84 12.96
C MET A 69 -10.46 10.33 12.72
N MET A 70 -9.22 10.72 12.35
CA MET A 70 -8.83 12.12 12.12
C MET A 70 -9.06 12.56 10.65
N GLY A 71 -9.08 11.62 9.71
CA GLY A 71 -9.38 11.91 8.30
C GLY A 71 -10.85 12.29 8.11
N ARG A 72 -11.13 13.47 7.57
CA ARG A 72 -12.50 13.93 7.25
C ARG A 72 -13.14 13.16 6.08
N SER A 73 -12.37 12.34 5.34
CA SER A 73 -12.86 11.51 4.24
C SER A 73 -13.63 10.29 4.78
N ARG A 74 -14.93 10.48 5.01
CA ARG A 74 -15.70 9.72 6.02
C ARG A 74 -16.43 8.46 5.55
N ALA A 75 -16.28 7.98 4.32
CA ALA A 75 -17.16 6.88 3.85
C ALA A 75 -16.49 5.74 3.09
N ALA A 76 -15.49 5.98 2.23
CA ALA A 76 -15.09 4.96 1.27
C ALA A 76 -14.18 3.86 1.83
N TYR A 77 -13.40 4.10 2.89
CA TYR A 77 -12.33 3.17 3.30
C TYR A 77 -12.05 3.13 4.81
N ARG A 78 -13.03 2.66 5.61
CA ARG A 78 -12.85 2.53 7.07
C ARG A 78 -11.83 1.46 7.45
N ILE A 79 -11.01 1.75 8.48
CA ILE A 79 -10.07 0.79 9.04
C ILE A 79 -10.82 -0.19 9.97
N THR A 80 -10.76 -1.47 9.64
CA THR A 80 -11.41 -2.56 10.40
C THR A 80 -10.38 -3.60 10.87
N VAL A 81 -10.82 -4.59 11.65
CA VAL A 81 -9.99 -5.73 12.08
C VAL A 81 -9.40 -6.52 10.89
N ARG A 82 -10.04 -6.47 9.71
CA ARG A 82 -9.49 -7.08 8.49
C ARG A 82 -8.13 -6.51 8.13
N GLN A 83 -7.88 -5.24 8.44
CA GLN A 83 -6.58 -4.61 8.17
C GLN A 83 -5.48 -5.13 9.09
N LEU A 84 -5.83 -5.48 10.33
CA LEU A 84 -4.89 -6.15 11.23
C LEU A 84 -4.53 -7.55 10.70
N GLU A 85 -5.52 -8.34 10.30
CA GLU A 85 -5.26 -9.66 9.71
C GLU A 85 -4.42 -9.56 8.43
N SER A 86 -4.70 -8.59 7.57
CA SER A 86 -3.89 -8.33 6.37
C SER A 86 -2.45 -7.97 6.72
N MET A 87 -2.22 -7.16 7.76
CA MET A 87 -0.88 -6.82 8.24
C MET A 87 -0.14 -8.05 8.76
N ILE A 88 -0.81 -8.94 9.49
CA ILE A 88 -0.24 -10.21 9.96
C ILE A 88 0.15 -11.08 8.76
N ARG A 89 -0.76 -11.29 7.80
CA ARG A 89 -0.49 -12.07 6.58
C ARG A 89 0.68 -11.51 5.78
N LEU A 90 0.78 -10.20 5.64
CA LEU A 90 1.93 -9.54 4.98
C LEU A 90 3.24 -9.75 5.76
N SER A 91 3.20 -9.68 7.09
CA SER A 91 4.37 -9.89 7.94
C SER A 91 4.88 -11.34 7.86
N GLU A 92 3.96 -12.32 7.81
CA GLU A 92 4.28 -13.74 7.58
C GLU A 92 4.88 -13.95 6.19
N ALA A 93 4.32 -13.32 5.15
CA ALA A 93 4.84 -13.43 3.79
C ALA A 93 6.26 -12.87 3.68
N LEU A 94 6.56 -11.76 4.37
CA LEU A 94 7.92 -11.20 4.45
C LEU A 94 8.88 -12.15 5.18
N ALA A 95 8.47 -12.73 6.31
CA ALA A 95 9.29 -13.71 7.01
C ALA A 95 9.58 -14.95 6.12
N ARG A 96 8.59 -15.45 5.37
CA ARG A 96 8.79 -16.53 4.38
C ARG A 96 9.76 -16.12 3.27
N LEU A 97 9.64 -14.90 2.76
CA LEU A 97 10.55 -14.38 1.73
C LEU A 97 12.00 -14.34 2.21
N HIS A 98 12.23 -14.03 3.49
CA HIS A 98 13.55 -14.03 4.12
C HIS A 98 13.99 -15.40 4.64
N CYS A 99 13.16 -16.44 4.49
CA CYS A 99 13.38 -17.77 5.03
C CYS A 99 13.56 -17.82 6.56
N ASP A 100 12.88 -16.93 7.28
CA ASP A 100 12.90 -16.88 8.75
C ASP A 100 11.72 -17.66 9.36
N ASP A 101 12.01 -18.42 10.41
CA ASP A 101 11.00 -19.14 11.20
C ASP A 101 10.21 -18.25 12.17
N HIS A 102 10.63 -17.00 12.34
CA HIS A 102 10.04 -16.07 13.30
C HIS A 102 9.76 -14.72 12.66
N ILE A 103 8.59 -14.16 12.94
CA ILE A 103 8.24 -12.81 12.47
C ILE A 103 8.98 -11.80 13.34
N GLN A 104 9.89 -11.05 12.75
CA GLN A 104 10.60 -9.96 13.40
C GLN A 104 9.80 -8.63 13.39
N PRO A 105 10.07 -7.71 14.33
CA PRO A 105 9.45 -6.39 14.35
C PRO A 105 9.70 -5.54 13.09
N SER A 106 10.79 -5.81 12.36
CA SER A 106 11.11 -5.19 11.08
C SER A 106 10.07 -5.51 10.00
N TYR A 107 9.64 -6.78 9.91
CA TYR A 107 8.62 -7.23 8.94
C TYR A 107 7.27 -6.58 9.20
N VAL A 108 6.89 -6.42 10.45
CA VAL A 108 5.64 -5.74 10.83
C VAL A 108 5.68 -4.26 10.42
N ARG A 109 6.80 -3.58 10.66
CA ARG A 109 6.97 -2.16 10.27
C ARG A 109 6.89 -1.99 8.76
N GLU A 110 7.47 -2.92 8.01
CA GLU A 110 7.44 -2.90 6.55
C GLU A 110 6.04 -3.20 6.00
N ALA A 111 5.34 -4.20 6.56
CA ALA A 111 3.95 -4.49 6.24
C ALA A 111 3.03 -3.28 6.52
N PHE A 112 3.23 -2.61 7.65
CA PHE A 112 2.52 -1.37 7.99
C PHE A 112 2.82 -0.24 6.99
N ARG A 113 4.08 -0.08 6.56
CA ARG A 113 4.47 0.91 5.54
C ARG A 113 3.76 0.65 4.21
N LEU A 114 3.71 -0.60 3.76
CA LEU A 114 3.02 -1.00 2.53
C LEU A 114 1.52 -0.73 2.62
N LEU A 115 0.88 -1.17 3.72
CA LEU A 115 -0.54 -0.98 3.95
C LEU A 115 -0.94 0.50 4.03
N ARG A 116 -0.07 1.33 4.63
CA ARG A 116 -0.29 2.78 4.70
C ARG A 116 -0.26 3.42 3.30
N LYS A 117 0.63 2.96 2.42
CA LYS A 117 0.74 3.44 1.03
C LYS A 117 -0.42 2.96 0.14
N SER A 118 -0.99 1.78 0.40
CA SER A 118 -2.12 1.27 -0.40
C SER A 118 -3.43 2.00 -0.11
N ILE A 119 -3.53 2.74 0.99
CA ILE A 119 -4.69 3.58 1.30
C ILE A 119 -4.53 4.89 0.53
N ILE A 120 -5.06 4.90 -0.69
CA ILE A 120 -5.15 6.11 -1.53
C ILE A 120 -6.00 7.14 -0.76
N HIS A 121 -5.42 8.33 -0.50
CA HIS A 121 -6.18 9.45 0.02
C HIS A 121 -6.98 10.04 -1.15
N VAL A 122 -8.27 9.73 -1.20
CA VAL A 122 -9.21 10.50 -2.02
C VAL A 122 -9.50 11.75 -1.20
N GLU A 123 -8.70 12.79 -1.41
CA GLU A 123 -9.05 14.15 -1.01
C GLU A 123 -10.14 14.60 -1.98
N THR A 124 -11.39 14.57 -1.53
CA THR A 124 -12.47 15.29 -2.20
C THR A 124 -12.36 16.73 -1.76
N GLU A 125 -12.16 17.65 -2.70
CA GLU A 125 -12.28 19.08 -2.44
C GLU A 125 -13.69 19.35 -1.89
N ASP A 126 -13.78 20.10 -0.79
CA ASP A 126 -15.05 20.49 -0.21
C ASP A 126 -15.78 21.36 -1.24
N VAL A 127 -16.91 20.88 -1.77
CA VAL A 127 -17.80 21.71 -2.60
C VAL A 127 -18.44 22.72 -1.67
N THR A 128 -17.93 23.95 -1.67
CA THR A 128 -18.62 25.10 -1.07
C THR A 128 -19.89 25.33 -1.85
N PHE A 129 -21.02 24.90 -1.30
CA PHE A 129 -22.32 25.39 -1.72
C PHE A 129 -22.40 26.85 -1.27
N GLU A 130 -22.38 27.76 -2.24
CA GLU A 130 -22.81 29.13 -1.97
C GLU A 130 -24.30 29.03 -1.62
N ASP A 131 -24.65 29.31 -0.37
CA ASP A 131 -26.04 29.44 0.04
C ASP A 131 -26.61 30.63 -0.75
N ASP A 132 -27.43 30.33 -1.76
CA ASP A 132 -28.23 31.34 -2.45
C ASP A 132 -29.09 32.07 -1.41
N ASP A 133 -28.71 33.31 -1.12
CA ASP A 133 -29.35 34.27 -0.23
C ASP A 133 -30.78 34.57 -0.72
N ASP A 134 -31.74 33.74 -0.31
CA ASP A 134 -33.18 34.06 -0.39
C ASP A 134 -33.53 35.08 0.71
N GLY A 135 -33.01 36.30 0.52
CA GLY A 135 -33.34 37.47 1.32
C GLY A 135 -34.72 38.02 0.96
N GLY A 136 -35.76 37.37 1.48
CA GLY A 136 -37.11 37.94 1.52
C GLY A 136 -37.10 39.32 2.21
N HIS A 137 -37.39 40.38 1.45
CA HIS A 137 -37.72 41.69 1.99
C HIS A 137 -39.24 41.90 1.87
N ASP A 138 -39.97 41.49 2.91
CA ASP A 138 -41.27 42.04 3.25
C ASP A 138 -41.14 42.82 4.57
N SER A 139 -41.31 44.13 4.50
CA SER A 139 -41.84 44.92 5.61
C SER A 139 -42.21 46.34 5.14
N GLY A 140 -43.50 46.53 4.92
CA GLY A 140 -44.35 47.67 5.28
C GLY A 140 -43.82 49.11 5.30
N ALA A 141 -44.44 49.95 4.47
CA ALA A 141 -45.03 51.23 4.85
C ALA A 141 -46.20 51.56 3.90
#